data_AF-A0A9E5NV33-F1
#
_entry.id   AF-A0A9E5NV33-F1
#
_cell.length_a   1.000
_cell.length_b   1.000
_cell.length_c   1.000
_cell.angle_alpha   90.00
_cell.angle_beta   90.00
_cell.angle_gamma   90.00
#
_symmetry.space_group_name_H-M   'P 1'
#
loop_
_entity.id
_entity.type
_entity.pdbx_description
1 polymer ?
#
loop_
_entity_poly.entity_id
_entity_poly.type
_entity_poly.pdbx_seq_one_letter_code
_entity_poly.pdbx_strand_id
1 'polypeptide(L)' 'MGQIRHCGVLGATEEQQDAWFKETMQYLAKRYPSVTEEELAELDAIGRRYCQPVISYGSHGGRSRSDGEGTN' A
#
# COMPACT_ATOMS: atom_id res chain seq x y z
N MET A 1 21.28 -12.16 -0.96
CA MET A 1 20.11 -11.66 -0.21
C MET A 1 19.90 -10.21 -0.62
N GLY A 2 18.96 -9.94 -1.53
CA GLY A 2 18.65 -8.57 -1.91
C GLY A 2 17.98 -7.88 -0.72
N GLN A 3 18.64 -6.87 -0.15
CA GLN A 3 17.96 -5.97 0.79
C GLN A 3 16.88 -5.24 0.01
N ILE A 4 15.64 -5.70 0.15
CA ILE A 4 14.47 -4.94 -0.29
C ILE A 4 14.51 -3.64 0.52
N ARG A 5 14.72 -2.51 -0.15
CA ARG A 5 14.52 -1.20 0.49
C ARG A 5 13.04 -1.12 0.81
N HIS A 6 12.67 -1.44 2.05
CA HIS A 6 11.32 -1.19 2.55
C HIS A 6 11.09 0.30 2.40
N CYS A 7 10.29 0.68 1.39
CA CYS A 7 9.88 2.05 1.20
C CYS A 7 9.15 2.43 2.48
N GLY A 8 9.71 3.35 3.27
CA GLY A 8 9.13 3.76 4.56
C GLY A 8 7.68 4.24 4.43
N VAL A 9 7.26 4.59 3.21
CA VAL A 9 5.90 4.93 2.81
C VAL A 9 4.89 3.81 3.14
N LEU A 10 5.24 2.53 3.01
CA LEU A 10 4.30 1.42 3.28
C LEU A 10 4.00 1.22 4.77
N GLY A 11 4.86 1.73 5.65
CA GLY A 11 4.67 1.69 7.11
C GLY A 11 4.37 3.06 7.72
N ALA A 12 4.30 4.12 6.91
CA ALA A 12 4.02 5.48 7.35
C ALA A 12 2.52 5.70 7.53
N THR A 13 2.13 6.70 8.34
CA THR A 13 0.72 7.07 8.49
C THR A 13 0.15 7.63 7.19
N GLU A 14 -1.17 7.62 7.03
CA GLU A 14 -1.83 8.15 5.82
C GLU A 14 -1.42 9.60 5.53
N GLU A 15 -1.29 10.44 6.55
CA GLU A 15 -0.82 11.84 6.43
C GLU A 15 0.63 11.93 5.93
N GLN A 16 1.51 11.05 6.41
CA GLN A 16 2.90 11.00 5.95
C GLN A 16 3.00 10.49 4.51
N GLN A 17 2.17 9.52 4.14
CA GLN A 17 2.06 9.05 2.76
C GLN A 17 1.58 10.17 1.84
N ASP A 18 0.54 10.91 2.24
CA ASP A 18 0.01 12.04 1.46
C ASP A 18 1.04 13.14 1.22
N ALA A 19 1.73 13.55 2.29
CA ALA A 19 2.80 14.55 2.21
C ALA A 19 3.90 14.09 1.24
N TRP A 20 4.34 12.84 1.36
CA TRP A 20 5.36 12.27 0.50
C TRP A 20 4.91 12.21 -0.97
N PHE A 21 3.68 11.78 -1.24
CA PHE A 21 3.14 11.71 -2.60
C PHE A 21 3.05 13.10 -3.23
N LYS A 22 2.57 14.09 -2.47
CA LYS A 22 2.48 15.48 -2.92
C LYS A 22 3.85 16.07 -3.27
N GLU A 23 4.85 15.85 -2.41
CA GLU A 23 6.24 16.28 -2.68
C GLU A 23 6.82 15.57 -3.91
N THR A 24 6.53 14.27 -4.05
CA THR A 24 6.98 13.45 -5.19
C THR A 24 6.39 13.94 -6.51
N MET A 25 5.08 14.21 -6.56
CA MET A 25 4.44 14.74 -7.78
C MET A 25 4.99 16.12 -8.16
N GLN A 26 5.21 16.99 -7.16
CA GLN A 26 5.85 18.29 -7.40
C GLN A 26 7.27 18.15 -7.96
N TYR A 27 8.05 17.21 -7.42
CA TYR A 27 9.38 16.92 -7.93
C TYR A 27 9.34 16.41 -9.37
N LEU A 28 8.43 15.48 -9.69
CA LEU A 28 8.27 14.93 -11.02
C LEU A 28 7.84 16.00 -12.03
N ALA A 29 6.87 16.84 -11.68
CA ALA A 29 6.42 17.96 -12.53
C ALA A 29 7.57 18.91 -12.88
N LYS A 30 8.41 19.25 -11.89
CA LYS A 30 9.57 20.12 -12.09
C LYS A 30 10.66 19.46 -12.92
N ARG A 31 10.88 18.16 -12.75
CA ARG A 31 11.99 17.43 -13.37
C ARG A 31 11.66 16.96 -14.79
N TYR A 32 10.39 16.70 -15.06
CA TYR A 32 9.88 16.16 -16.32
C TYR A 32 8.70 17.02 -16.81
N PRO A 33 8.97 18.16 -17.46
CA PRO A 33 7.93 19.07 -17.95
C PRO A 33 7.09 18.48 -19.11
N SER A 34 7.51 17.33 -19.66
CA SER A 34 6.76 16.57 -20.66
C SER A 34 5.66 15.71 -20.04
N VAL A 35 5.69 15.48 -18.73
CA VAL A 35 4.62 14.75 -18.02
C VAL A 35 3.50 15.72 -17.78
N THR A 36 2.32 15.37 -18.28
CA THR A 36 1.11 16.17 -18.13
C THR A 36 0.56 16.09 -16.71
N GLU A 37 -0.27 17.08 -16.34
CA GLU A 37 -0.96 17.06 -15.04
C GLU A 37 -1.86 15.82 -14.89
N GLU A 38 -2.43 15.33 -15.98
CA GLU A 38 -3.28 14.12 -16.00
C GLU A 38 -2.46 12.86 -15.69
N GLU A 39 -1.28 12.71 -16.31
CA GLU A 39 -0.36 11.60 -16.03
C GLU A 39 0.16 11.63 -14.59
N LEU A 40 0.43 12.82 -14.04
CA LEU A 40 0.82 12.97 -12.63
C LEU A 40 -0.31 12.57 -11.69
N ALA A 41 -1.56 12.92 -12.01
CA ALA A 41 -2.73 12.52 -11.22
C ALA A 41 -2.94 10.99 -11.25
N GLU A 42 -2.75 10.35 -12.40
CA GLU A 42 -2.78 8.89 -12.50
C GLU A 42 -1.67 8.24 -11.67
N LEU A 43 -0.45 8.77 -11.72
CA LEU A 43 0.68 8.26 -10.93
C LEU A 43 0.43 8.36 -9.42
N ASP A 44 -0.16 9.47 -8.94
CA ASP A 44 -0.59 9.63 -7.55
C ASP A 44 -1.63 8.57 -7.16
N ALA A 45 -2.68 8.41 -7.98
CA ALA A 45 -3.76 7.45 -7.72
C ALA A 45 -3.25 6.00 -7.68
N ILE A 46 -2.38 5.62 -8.62
CA ILE A 46 -1.75 4.29 -8.66
C ILE A 46 -0.87 4.07 -7.42
N GLY A 47 -0.07 5.07 -7.06
CA GLY A 47 0.82 5.01 -5.91
C GLY A 47 0.06 4.82 -4.59
N ARG A 48 -1.03 5.56 -4.39
CA ARG A 48 -1.89 5.39 -3.20
C ARG A 48 -2.53 4.01 -3.16
N ARG A 49 -3.00 3.50 -4.29
CA ARG A 49 -3.57 2.15 -4.38
C ARG A 49 -2.55 1.07 -4.06
N TYR A 50 -1.28 1.29 -4.38
CA TYR A 50 -0.19 0.38 -4.01
C TYR A 50 0.09 0.38 -2.50
N CYS A 51 -0.14 1.50 -1.82
CA CYS A 51 0.01 1.61 -0.37
C CYS A 51 -1.18 1.02 0.41
N GLN A 52 -2.31 0.78 -0.26
CA GLN A 52 -3.46 0.11 0.35
C GLN A 52 -3.16 -1.37 0.58
N PRO A 53 -3.58 -1.93 1.73
CA PRO A 53 -3.40 -3.36 2.00
C PRO A 53 -4.11 -4.17 0.92
N VAL A 54 -3.39 -5.13 0.33
CA VAL A 54 -3.97 -6.08 -0.63
C VAL A 54 -5.08 -6.82 0.11
N ILE A 55 -6.32 -6.74 -0.38
CA ILE A 55 -7.43 -7.48 0.21
C ILE A 55 -7.07 -8.97 0.16
N SER A 56 -6.72 -9.54 1.30
CA SER A 56 -6.42 -10.96 1.47
C SER A 56 -7.70 -11.78 1.29
N TYR A 57 -8.11 -12.03 0.04
CA TYR A 57 -9.07 -13.08 -0.27
C TYR A 57 -8.42 -14.44 0.03
N GLY A 58 -8.44 -14.86 1.30
CA GLY A 58 -7.72 -16.08 1.68
C GLY A 58 -7.83 -16.59 3.12
N SER A 59 -8.71 -16.05 3.98
CA SER A 59 -9.02 -16.72 5.26
C SER A 59 -10.51 -16.99 5.43
N HIS A 60 -11.04 -17.76 4.49
CA HIS A 60 -12.22 -18.61 4.71
C HIS A 60 -11.78 -20.03 4.37
N GLY A 61 -11.28 -20.79 5.35
CA GLY A 61 -10.91 -22.19 5.10
C GLY A 61 -9.97 -22.86 6.10
N GLY A 62 -10.22 -22.74 7.41
CA GLY A 62 -9.42 -23.38 8.46
C GLY A 62 -10.25 -24.17 9.47
N ARG A 63 -10.90 -25.24 9.00
CA ARG A 63 -11.40 -26.45 9.69
C ARG A 63 -11.44 -26.51 11.24
N SER A 64 -12.66 -26.78 11.71
CA SER A 64 -13.12 -27.48 12.91
C SER A 64 -12.10 -28.21 13.78
N ARG A 65 -12.16 -27.92 15.10
CA ARG A 65 -12.05 -28.92 16.17
C ARG A 65 -12.71 -28.38 17.43
N SER A 66 -14.00 -28.66 17.56
CA SER A 66 -14.71 -28.58 18.84
C SER A 66 -14.40 -29.88 19.58
N ASP A 67 -13.34 -29.87 20.39
CA ASP A 67 -13.11 -30.90 21.39
C ASP A 67 -14.21 -30.78 22.45
N GLY A 68 -15.18 -31.70 22.39
CA GLY A 68 -16.16 -31.91 23.44
C GLY A 68 -15.54 -32.79 24.51
N GLU A 69 -15.12 -32.21 25.63
CA GLU A 69 -14.81 -32.95 26.85
C GLU A 69 -16.03 -32.85 27.78
N GLY A 70 -16.94 -33.82 27.63
CA GLY A 70 -17.96 -34.12 28.62
C GLY A 70 -17.37 -35.07 29.65
N THR A 71 -17.17 -34.58 30.88
CA THR A 71 -16.73 -35.39 32.02
C THR A 71 -17.89 -36.28 32.48
N ASN A 72 -17.67 -37.60 32.49
CA ASN A 72 -18.57 -38.57 33.13
C ASN A 72 -18.33 -38.61 34.65
#